data_AF-A0A6A7BZ64-F1
#
_entry.id   AF-A0A6A7BZ64-F1
#
_cell.length_a   1.000
_cell.length_b   1.000
_cell.length_c   1.000
_cell.angle_alpha   90.00
_cell.angle_beta   90.00
_cell.angle_gamma   90.00
#
_symmetry.space_group_name_H-M   'P 1'
#
loop_
_entity.id
_entity.type
_entity.pdbx_description
1 polymer ?
#
loop_
_entity_poly.entity_id
_entity_poly.type
_entity_poly.pdbx_seq_one_letter_code
_entity_poly.pdbx_strand_id
1 'polypeptide(L)'
;MNCHCAIKQQLKKVVRVPAMKRSPTPVSNLAVVEGIFAVDKPPSTSSAQVIRNLQEKFDPSRLFQPWLRQEKARLEVARAGQRKRRHRPLHVKMGHGGTLDPEATGVLILGVGSGTKLLGSFLNCTKSYETVVLFGAATDTYDCWGRIVGQKQYEQITRDRVEDALKQYRGKIMQKPPIYSALHVRGKRLYEYAREGLKVPIEIQPRPVEVHELEIVDWYEGGSHAWRWPAEREEDAEESAEKKRRRLSSSVEPNQDKATGSAETGELETVQSEGNLPKAPSITPCPAPAVRLRMTVSSGFYVRSLCHDLGQAVDSLACMVSLVRTRQGDFQLGRNVLSYDDLCQDEDIWGKQVEGMLRAWNEKQQGKACS
;
A
#
# COMPACT_ATOMS: atom_id res chain seq x y z
N MET A 1 71.86 2.31 -60.35
CA MET A 1 72.44 1.79 -59.09
C MET A 1 71.31 1.73 -58.08
N ASN A 2 70.68 0.57 -57.96
CA ASN A 2 70.99 -0.47 -56.96
C ASN A 2 70.24 -0.18 -55.65
N CYS A 3 69.60 -1.10 -54.94
CA CYS A 3 69.13 -2.46 -55.19
C CYS A 3 68.57 -2.91 -53.84
N HIS A 4 67.38 -3.54 -53.82
CA HIS A 4 66.94 -4.46 -52.77
C HIS A 4 66.78 -3.82 -51.37
N CYS A 5 66.06 -4.31 -50.37
CA CYS A 5 65.52 -5.61 -49.94
C CYS A 5 64.68 -5.22 -48.70
N ALA A 6 63.61 -5.85 -48.22
CA ALA A 6 62.96 -7.10 -48.51
C ALA A 6 61.64 -7.14 -47.68
N ILE A 7 60.69 -7.96 -48.12
CA ILE A 7 59.65 -8.62 -47.30
C ILE A 7 58.41 -7.76 -46.96
N LYS A 8 57.62 -7.49 -48.00
CA LYS A 8 56.17 -7.74 -47.93
C LYS A 8 55.96 -9.26 -48.00
N GLN A 9 54.94 -9.74 -47.28
CA GLN A 9 54.38 -11.10 -47.29
C GLN A 9 55.09 -12.15 -46.43
N GLN A 10 54.70 -12.23 -45.16
CA GLN A 10 54.54 -13.52 -44.49
C GLN A 10 53.52 -13.41 -43.34
N LEU A 11 52.66 -14.43 -43.25
CA LEU A 11 51.78 -14.78 -42.12
C LEU A 11 50.43 -14.05 -41.97
N LYS A 12 49.61 -14.08 -43.03
CA LYS A 12 48.15 -14.29 -42.86
C LYS A 12 47.87 -15.79 -42.85
N LYS A 13 47.89 -16.41 -41.66
CA LYS A 13 47.17 -17.66 -41.33
C LYS A 13 47.09 -17.75 -39.80
N VAL A 14 46.27 -16.89 -39.20
CA VAL A 14 45.71 -17.22 -37.88
C VAL A 14 44.69 -18.32 -38.16
N VAL A 15 45.08 -19.56 -37.86
CA VAL A 15 44.15 -20.68 -37.76
C VAL A 15 43.12 -20.28 -36.72
N ARG A 16 41.88 -20.01 -37.16
CA ARG A 16 40.74 -19.94 -36.25
C ARG A 16 40.61 -21.33 -35.64
N VAL A 17 41.13 -21.49 -34.43
CA VAL A 17 40.77 -22.62 -33.57
C VAL A 17 39.25 -22.54 -33.43
N PRO A 18 38.49 -23.59 -33.80
CA PRO A 18 37.06 -23.61 -33.56
C PRO A 18 36.86 -23.38 -32.07
N ALA A 19 36.08 -22.35 -31.71
CA ALA A 19 35.64 -22.20 -30.34
C ALA A 19 35.02 -23.54 -29.93
N MET A 20 35.63 -24.23 -28.96
CA MET A 20 35.04 -25.41 -28.33
C MET A 20 33.61 -25.02 -27.98
N LYS A 21 32.65 -25.69 -28.62
CA LYS A 21 31.25 -25.61 -28.22
C LYS A 21 31.26 -25.99 -26.75
N ARG A 22 31.11 -25.00 -25.86
CA ARG A 22 30.82 -25.29 -24.46
C ARG A 22 29.55 -26.13 -24.50
N SER A 23 29.71 -27.42 -24.20
CA SER A 23 28.58 -28.31 -23.95
C SER A 23 27.65 -27.59 -22.98
N PRO A 24 26.33 -27.61 -23.19
CA PRO A 24 25.42 -27.10 -22.18
C PRO A 24 25.76 -27.85 -20.89
N THR A 25 26.22 -27.11 -19.89
CA THR A 25 26.31 -27.64 -18.52
C THR A 25 24.96 -28.30 -18.22
N PRO A 26 24.94 -29.53 -17.68
CA PRO A 26 23.69 -30.24 -17.41
C PRO A 26 22.77 -29.31 -16.64
N VAL A 27 21.56 -29.14 -17.15
CA VAL A 27 20.52 -28.36 -16.51
C VAL A 27 20.34 -28.97 -15.12
N SER A 28 20.74 -28.26 -14.07
CA SER A 28 20.37 -28.63 -12.72
C SER A 28 18.84 -28.75 -12.70
N ASN A 29 18.32 -29.95 -12.43
CA ASN A 29 16.90 -30.25 -12.21
C ASN A 29 16.40 -29.55 -10.93
N LEU A 30 16.49 -28.23 -10.88
CA LEU A 30 15.85 -27.44 -9.85
C LEU A 30 14.35 -27.55 -10.10
N ALA A 31 13.65 -28.18 -9.16
CA ALA A 31 12.22 -28.36 -9.23
C ALA A 31 11.51 -27.01 -9.33
N VAL A 32 10.50 -26.92 -10.19
CA VAL A 32 9.66 -25.72 -10.26
C VAL A 32 8.88 -25.58 -8.94
N VAL A 33 9.02 -24.44 -8.29
CA VAL A 33 8.31 -24.13 -7.04
C VAL A 33 7.19 -23.15 -7.34
N GLU A 34 5.97 -23.53 -6.96
CA GLU A 34 4.76 -22.74 -7.10
C GLU A 34 3.78 -23.10 -5.98
N GLY A 35 2.78 -22.24 -5.72
CA GLY A 35 1.85 -22.44 -4.61
C GLY A 35 1.36 -21.12 -4.00
N ILE A 36 0.96 -21.19 -2.73
CA ILE A 36 0.50 -20.03 -1.95
C ILE A 36 1.47 -19.76 -0.80
N PHE A 37 1.73 -18.49 -0.54
CA PHE A 37 2.40 -18.02 0.66
C PHE A 37 1.76 -16.68 1.08
N ALA A 38 2.23 -16.08 2.16
CA ALA A 38 1.77 -14.77 2.59
C ALA A 38 2.95 -13.88 3.00
N VAL A 39 2.79 -12.58 2.79
CA VAL A 39 3.74 -11.56 3.23
C VAL A 39 3.08 -10.60 4.20
N ASP A 40 3.87 -10.01 5.09
CA ASP A 40 3.48 -8.85 5.85
C ASP A 40 3.61 -7.64 4.93
N LYS A 41 2.49 -7.07 4.52
CA LYS A 41 2.46 -5.96 3.59
C LYS A 41 2.92 -4.68 4.31
N PRO A 42 3.93 -3.96 3.79
CA PRO A 42 4.37 -2.70 4.39
C PRO A 42 3.33 -1.59 4.16
N PRO A 43 3.36 -0.52 4.96
CA PRO A 43 2.49 0.65 4.76
C PRO A 43 2.81 1.37 3.44
N SER A 44 1.93 2.28 3.05
CA SER A 44 2.06 3.14 1.85
C SER A 44 2.34 2.43 0.52
N THR A 45 2.02 1.13 0.43
CA THR A 45 2.26 0.30 -0.74
C THR A 45 0.97 -0.41 -1.13
N SER A 46 0.48 -0.27 -2.37
CA SER A 46 -0.73 -1.01 -2.77
C SER A 46 -0.48 -2.52 -2.88
N SER A 47 -1.51 -3.35 -2.70
CA SER A 47 -1.39 -4.82 -2.88
C SER A 47 -0.83 -5.22 -4.26
N ALA A 48 -1.17 -4.46 -5.31
CA ALA A 48 -0.64 -4.67 -6.65
C ALA A 48 0.83 -4.23 -6.78
N GLN A 49 1.26 -3.20 -6.03
CA GLN A 49 2.65 -2.78 -6.01
C GLN A 49 3.53 -3.80 -5.28
N VAL A 50 3.03 -4.45 -4.22
CA VAL A 50 3.76 -5.57 -3.58
C VAL A 50 4.11 -6.66 -4.59
N ILE A 51 3.17 -7.03 -5.47
CA ILE A 51 3.45 -8.01 -6.53
C ILE A 51 4.57 -7.52 -7.45
N ARG A 52 4.55 -6.25 -7.87
CA ARG A 52 5.60 -5.69 -8.73
C ARG A 52 6.96 -5.70 -8.05
N ASN A 53 7.03 -5.27 -6.79
CA ASN A 53 8.26 -5.27 -6.00
C ASN A 53 8.82 -6.69 -5.82
N LEU A 54 7.94 -7.69 -5.64
CA LEU A 54 8.35 -9.08 -5.57
C LEU A 54 8.84 -9.61 -6.91
N GLN A 55 8.20 -9.25 -8.01
CA GLN A 55 8.65 -9.63 -9.36
C GLN A 55 10.05 -9.08 -9.67
N GLU A 56 10.37 -7.86 -9.24
CA GLU A 56 11.72 -7.28 -9.38
C GLU A 56 12.80 -8.14 -8.70
N LYS A 57 12.46 -8.85 -7.62
CA LYS A 57 13.36 -9.78 -6.91
C LYS A 57 13.29 -11.20 -7.47
N PHE A 58 12.09 -11.68 -7.81
CA PHE A 58 11.85 -13.07 -8.20
C PHE A 58 12.30 -13.34 -9.63
N ASP A 59 12.15 -12.39 -10.54
CA ASP A 59 12.52 -12.55 -11.94
C ASP A 59 14.01 -12.85 -12.17
N PRO A 60 14.97 -12.17 -11.49
CA PRO A 60 16.38 -12.51 -11.59
C PRO A 60 16.81 -13.69 -10.68
N SER A 61 15.96 -14.13 -9.75
CA SER A 61 16.32 -15.13 -8.73
C SER A 61 16.61 -16.51 -9.31
N ARG A 62 17.56 -17.23 -8.70
CA ARG A 62 17.84 -18.65 -8.96
C ARG A 62 16.63 -19.52 -8.63
N LEU A 63 15.89 -19.21 -7.57
CA LEU A 63 14.71 -19.96 -7.13
C LEU A 63 13.64 -20.07 -8.22
N PHE A 64 13.32 -18.96 -8.92
CA PHE A 64 12.26 -18.94 -9.93
C PHE A 64 12.75 -19.04 -11.38
N GLN A 65 14.07 -19.13 -11.63
CA GLN A 65 14.60 -19.43 -12.97
C GLN A 65 13.99 -20.68 -13.62
N PRO A 66 13.80 -21.83 -12.92
CA PRO A 66 13.17 -23.00 -13.52
C PRO A 66 11.75 -22.73 -14.01
N TRP A 67 10.97 -21.98 -13.22
CA TRP A 67 9.61 -21.58 -13.57
C TRP A 67 9.58 -20.72 -14.84
N LEU A 68 10.44 -19.70 -14.91
CA LEU A 68 10.55 -18.80 -16.07
C LEU A 68 10.97 -19.54 -17.34
N ARG A 69 11.92 -20.49 -17.25
CA ARG A 69 12.35 -21.31 -18.39
C ARG A 69 11.22 -22.18 -18.91
N GLN A 70 10.48 -22.83 -18.02
CA GLN A 70 9.34 -23.68 -18.39
C GLN A 70 8.24 -22.84 -19.06
N GLU A 71 7.91 -21.68 -18.49
CA GLU A 71 6.89 -20.81 -19.05
C GLU A 71 7.32 -20.21 -20.41
N LYS A 72 8.59 -19.85 -20.57
CA LYS A 72 9.14 -19.41 -21.85
C LYS A 72 9.02 -20.51 -22.93
N ALA A 73 9.41 -21.74 -22.62
CA ALA A 73 9.28 -22.86 -23.55
C ALA A 73 7.82 -23.13 -23.93
N ARG A 74 6.90 -23.07 -22.96
CA ARG A 74 5.45 -23.20 -23.19
C ARG A 74 4.92 -22.13 -24.15
N LEU A 75 5.34 -20.88 -23.96
CA LEU A 75 4.94 -19.75 -24.81
C LEU A 75 5.54 -19.83 -26.22
N GLU A 76 6.76 -20.34 -26.36
CA GLU A 76 7.39 -20.56 -27.67
C GLU A 76 6.62 -21.61 -28.48
N VAL A 77 6.25 -22.73 -27.85
CA VAL A 77 5.41 -23.77 -28.48
C VAL A 77 4.03 -23.21 -28.83
N ALA A 78 3.36 -22.50 -27.91
CA ALA A 78 2.03 -21.94 -28.15
C ALA A 78 2.00 -20.86 -29.25
N ARG A 79 3.14 -20.23 -29.53
CA ARG A 79 3.31 -19.22 -30.59
C ARG A 79 3.86 -19.80 -31.89
N ALA A 80 4.14 -21.11 -31.94
CA ALA A 80 4.59 -21.76 -33.16
C ALA A 80 3.53 -21.53 -34.27
N GLY A 81 3.93 -20.89 -35.36
CA GLY A 81 3.04 -20.54 -36.47
C GLY A 81 2.34 -19.17 -36.37
N GLN A 82 2.51 -18.42 -35.28
CA GLN A 82 1.96 -17.05 -35.16
C GLN A 82 2.97 -15.98 -35.58
N ARG A 83 2.48 -14.86 -36.12
CA ARG A 83 3.30 -13.70 -36.54
C ARG A 83 4.07 -13.14 -35.33
N LYS A 84 5.39 -12.95 -35.46
CA LYS A 84 6.26 -12.44 -34.38
C LYS A 84 5.73 -11.10 -33.86
N ARG A 85 5.20 -11.09 -32.64
CA ARG A 85 4.83 -9.88 -31.88
C ARG A 85 6.03 -9.36 -31.10
N ARG A 86 5.98 -8.08 -30.70
CA ARG A 86 6.98 -7.47 -29.79
C ARG A 86 7.15 -8.35 -28.54
N HIS A 87 8.40 -8.66 -28.20
CA HIS A 87 8.75 -9.45 -27.03
C HIS A 87 8.48 -8.62 -25.77
N ARG A 88 7.45 -8.98 -25.00
CA ARG A 88 7.28 -8.43 -23.64
C ARG A 88 8.16 -9.22 -22.68
N PRO A 89 8.76 -8.56 -21.66
CA PRO A 89 9.46 -9.27 -20.61
C PRO A 89 8.51 -10.28 -19.94
N LEU A 90 9.04 -11.47 -19.66
CA LEU A 90 8.32 -12.53 -18.97
C LEU A 90 8.60 -12.37 -17.47
N HIS A 91 7.54 -12.21 -16.69
CA HIS A 91 7.61 -12.10 -15.24
C HIS A 91 7.10 -13.39 -14.60
N VAL A 92 7.59 -13.69 -13.39
CA VAL A 92 7.01 -14.74 -12.55
C VAL A 92 5.53 -14.44 -12.34
N LYS A 93 4.66 -15.41 -12.69
CA LYS A 93 3.22 -15.21 -12.60
C LYS A 93 2.80 -15.14 -11.13
N MET A 94 2.22 -14.02 -10.74
CA MET A 94 1.77 -13.79 -9.37
C MET A 94 0.37 -13.16 -9.30
N GLY A 95 -0.27 -13.31 -8.15
CA GLY A 95 -1.54 -12.67 -7.80
C GLY A 95 -1.72 -12.59 -6.28
N HIS A 96 -2.75 -11.88 -5.80
CA HIS A 96 -3.06 -11.79 -4.38
C HIS A 96 -4.49 -12.28 -4.04
N GLY A 97 -4.68 -12.81 -2.83
CA GLY A 97 -5.89 -13.48 -2.34
C GLY A 97 -6.84 -12.57 -1.56
N GLY A 98 -6.80 -11.27 -1.81
CA GLY A 98 -7.61 -10.26 -1.11
C GLY A 98 -6.86 -8.95 -0.92
N THR A 99 -7.42 -7.86 -1.47
CA THR A 99 -6.82 -6.52 -1.41
C THR A 99 -6.71 -6.03 0.03
N LEU A 100 -5.58 -5.40 0.35
CA LEU A 100 -5.42 -4.46 1.47
C LEU A 100 -5.25 -3.05 0.91
N ASP A 101 -5.84 -2.09 1.63
CA ASP A 101 -5.66 -0.68 1.36
C ASP A 101 -4.17 -0.30 1.39
N PRO A 102 -3.71 0.72 0.63
CA PRO A 102 -2.29 1.06 0.55
C PRO A 102 -1.63 1.30 1.92
N GLU A 103 -2.36 1.91 2.85
CA GLU A 103 -1.88 2.29 4.17
C GLU A 103 -2.09 1.20 5.23
N ALA A 104 -2.90 0.18 4.92
CA ALA A 104 -3.09 -0.96 5.79
C ALA A 104 -1.89 -1.91 5.71
N THR A 105 -1.44 -2.45 6.85
CA THR A 105 -0.36 -3.43 6.91
C THR A 105 -0.89 -4.84 7.19
N GLY A 106 0.01 -5.81 7.25
CA GLY A 106 -0.32 -7.16 7.69
C GLY A 106 -0.50 -8.16 6.56
N VAL A 107 -1.16 -9.28 6.85
CA VAL A 107 -1.19 -10.49 6.02
C VAL A 107 -1.73 -10.19 4.62
N LEU A 108 -0.90 -10.34 3.60
CA LEU A 108 -1.30 -10.38 2.18
C LEU A 108 -0.97 -11.74 1.59
N ILE A 109 -2.00 -12.54 1.33
CA ILE A 109 -1.86 -13.85 0.69
C ILE A 109 -1.51 -13.67 -0.78
N LEU A 110 -0.47 -14.38 -1.23
CA LEU A 110 0.05 -14.33 -2.58
C LEU A 110 0.09 -15.73 -3.19
N GLY A 111 -0.16 -15.80 -4.49
CA GLY A 111 -0.07 -17.03 -5.27
C GLY A 111 0.99 -16.89 -6.34
N VAL A 112 1.80 -17.92 -6.51
CA VAL A 112 2.83 -18.04 -7.56
C VAL A 112 2.44 -19.15 -8.53
N GLY A 113 2.60 -18.93 -9.83
CA GLY A 113 2.38 -19.96 -10.84
C GLY A 113 0.96 -20.52 -10.81
N SER A 114 0.81 -21.84 -10.65
CA SER A 114 -0.48 -22.51 -10.52
C SER A 114 -1.26 -22.12 -9.26
N GLY A 115 -0.58 -21.70 -8.18
CA GLY A 115 -1.19 -21.20 -6.95
C GLY A 115 -2.11 -20.00 -7.20
N THR A 116 -1.86 -19.21 -8.25
CA THR A 116 -2.75 -18.11 -8.65
C THR A 116 -4.20 -18.53 -8.89
N LYS A 117 -4.45 -19.80 -9.27
CA LYS A 117 -5.79 -20.34 -9.50
C LYS A 117 -6.59 -20.53 -8.21
N LEU A 118 -5.92 -20.59 -7.07
CA LEU A 118 -6.53 -20.88 -5.77
C LEU A 118 -6.82 -19.62 -4.95
N LEU A 119 -6.39 -18.45 -5.43
CA LEU A 119 -6.56 -17.17 -4.74
C LEU A 119 -8.04 -16.81 -4.47
N GLY A 120 -8.96 -17.31 -5.31
CA GLY A 120 -10.39 -17.09 -5.13
C GLY A 120 -10.94 -17.67 -3.83
N SER A 121 -10.40 -18.79 -3.33
CA SER A 121 -10.88 -19.41 -2.09
C SER A 121 -10.55 -18.58 -0.85
N PHE A 122 -9.46 -17.81 -0.89
CA PHE A 122 -9.04 -16.94 0.20
C PHE A 122 -9.86 -15.65 0.31
N LEU A 123 -10.67 -15.31 -0.69
CA LEU A 123 -11.57 -14.16 -0.59
C LEU A 123 -12.67 -14.40 0.45
N ASN A 124 -13.15 -15.64 0.57
CA ASN A 124 -14.30 -16.03 1.38
C ASN A 124 -13.95 -16.46 2.82
N CYS A 125 -12.67 -16.47 3.19
CA CYS A 125 -12.25 -16.80 4.55
C CYS A 125 -12.49 -15.65 5.54
N THR A 126 -12.50 -15.98 6.83
CA THR A 126 -12.50 -14.99 7.90
C THR A 126 -11.17 -14.26 7.96
N LYS A 127 -11.24 -13.01 8.41
CA LYS A 127 -10.09 -12.10 8.52
C LYS A 127 -10.13 -11.46 9.91
N SER A 128 -8.96 -11.28 10.51
CA SER A 128 -8.84 -10.53 11.75
C SER A 128 -8.03 -9.28 11.54
N TYR A 129 -8.47 -8.21 12.20
CA TYR A 129 -7.90 -6.89 12.10
C TYR A 129 -7.69 -6.28 13.48
N GLU A 130 -6.66 -5.46 13.57
CA GLU A 130 -6.55 -4.43 14.59
C GLU A 130 -6.58 -3.07 13.90
N THR A 131 -7.38 -2.15 14.42
CA THR A 131 -7.55 -0.82 13.86
C THR A 131 -7.60 0.23 14.95
N VAL A 132 -7.18 1.45 14.64
CA VAL A 132 -7.38 2.60 15.53
C VAL A 132 -8.36 3.56 14.87
N VAL A 133 -9.33 4.01 15.66
CA VAL A 133 -10.37 4.97 15.27
C VAL A 133 -10.11 6.27 16.00
N LEU A 134 -10.02 7.38 15.26
CA LEU A 134 -9.90 8.72 15.81
C LEU A 134 -11.23 9.46 15.64
N PHE A 135 -11.80 9.95 16.74
CA PHE A 135 -13.10 10.63 16.73
C PHE A 135 -12.97 12.12 16.40
N GLY A 136 -14.10 12.77 16.09
CA GLY A 136 -14.25 14.21 15.89
C GLY A 136 -14.18 14.71 14.44
N ALA A 137 -13.74 13.89 13.48
CA ALA A 137 -13.75 14.25 12.06
C ALA A 137 -14.05 13.06 11.15
N ALA A 138 -14.72 13.32 10.02
CA ALA A 138 -14.91 12.36 8.94
C ALA A 138 -14.15 12.82 7.69
N THR A 139 -13.68 11.85 6.91
CA THR A 139 -12.97 12.08 5.65
C THR A 139 -13.70 11.43 4.48
N ASP A 140 -13.39 11.85 3.24
CA ASP A 140 -13.99 11.28 2.03
C ASP A 140 -13.59 9.81 1.78
N THR A 141 -12.44 9.38 2.27
CA THR A 141 -11.93 7.99 2.19
C THR A 141 -12.27 7.12 3.40
N TYR A 142 -12.83 7.71 4.46
CA TYR A 142 -13.04 7.12 5.80
C TYR A 142 -11.76 6.73 6.56
N ASP A 143 -10.60 7.18 6.07
CA ASP A 143 -9.31 7.05 6.74
C ASP A 143 -8.61 8.41 6.84
N CYS A 144 -7.54 8.50 7.62
CA CYS A 144 -6.83 9.77 7.84
C CYS A 144 -5.98 10.24 6.65
N TRP A 145 -6.02 9.56 5.50
CA TRP A 145 -5.33 9.98 4.26
C TRP A 145 -6.27 10.68 3.27
N GLY A 146 -7.58 10.73 3.59
CA GLY A 146 -8.57 11.50 2.84
C GLY A 146 -8.59 12.98 3.20
N ARG A 147 -9.47 13.72 2.55
CA ARG A 147 -9.79 15.12 2.91
C ARG A 147 -10.91 15.14 3.93
N ILE A 148 -10.83 16.05 4.90
CA ILE A 148 -11.90 16.27 5.87
C ILE A 148 -13.17 16.71 5.12
N VAL A 149 -14.29 16.03 5.39
CA VAL A 149 -15.62 16.38 4.85
C VAL A 149 -16.60 16.82 5.94
N GLY A 150 -16.22 16.66 7.21
CA GLY A 150 -17.01 17.13 8.35
C GLY A 150 -16.25 16.99 9.65
N GLN A 151 -16.58 17.85 10.60
CA GLN A 151 -16.11 17.80 11.99
C GLN A 151 -17.31 17.91 12.94
N LYS A 152 -17.18 17.29 14.11
CA LYS A 152 -18.22 17.32 15.14
C LYS A 152 -17.59 17.24 16.53
N GLN A 153 -18.30 17.75 17.52
CA GLN A 153 -17.93 17.67 18.94
C GLN A 153 -17.67 16.21 19.36
N TYR A 154 -16.71 16.04 20.27
CA TYR A 154 -16.20 14.74 20.70
C TYR A 154 -15.98 14.66 22.22
N GLU A 155 -16.30 15.72 22.96
CA GLU A 155 -16.18 15.83 24.41
C GLU A 155 -17.06 14.80 25.14
N GLN A 156 -18.18 14.43 24.52
CA GLN A 156 -19.15 13.47 25.02
C GLN A 156 -18.78 11.99 24.77
N ILE A 157 -17.65 11.72 24.12
CA ILE A 157 -17.24 10.37 23.74
C ILE A 157 -16.43 9.76 24.87
N THR A 158 -16.95 8.68 25.44
CA THR A 158 -16.30 7.90 26.50
C THR A 158 -16.11 6.45 26.05
N ARG A 159 -15.21 5.73 26.72
CA ARG A 159 -15.01 4.29 26.49
C ARG A 159 -16.31 3.51 26.56
N ASP A 160 -17.13 3.77 27.57
CA ASP A 160 -18.39 3.05 27.79
C ASP A 160 -19.43 3.34 26.70
N ARG A 161 -19.52 4.60 26.25
CA ARG A 161 -20.41 4.97 25.14
C ARG A 161 -19.99 4.28 23.84
N VAL A 162 -18.69 4.17 23.59
CA VAL A 162 -18.15 3.44 22.43
C VAL A 162 -18.43 1.94 22.57
N GLU A 163 -18.21 1.35 23.73
CA GLU A 163 -18.50 -0.07 23.99
C GLU A 163 -20.00 -0.40 23.80
N ASP A 164 -20.88 0.48 24.26
CA ASP A 164 -22.32 0.36 24.03
C ASP A 164 -22.68 0.47 22.55
N ALA A 165 -22.11 1.44 21.83
CA ALA A 165 -22.33 1.60 20.40
C ALA A 165 -21.83 0.40 19.59
N LEU A 166 -20.73 -0.25 20.01
CA LEU A 166 -20.15 -1.42 19.33
C LEU A 166 -21.10 -2.65 19.34
N LYS A 167 -22.03 -2.73 20.30
CA LYS A 167 -22.97 -3.86 20.40
C LYS A 167 -23.79 -4.07 19.12
N GLN A 168 -24.18 -2.99 18.44
CA GLN A 168 -24.97 -3.08 17.19
C GLN A 168 -24.18 -3.57 15.97
N TYR A 169 -22.84 -3.61 16.07
CA TYR A 169 -21.95 -4.04 15.00
C TYR A 169 -21.44 -5.49 15.20
N ARG A 170 -21.93 -6.20 16.21
CA ARG A 170 -21.61 -7.61 16.47
C ARG A 170 -22.62 -8.53 15.77
N GLY A 171 -22.15 -9.70 15.31
CA GLY A 171 -23.01 -10.68 14.63
C GLY A 171 -23.30 -10.34 13.17
N LYS A 172 -24.47 -10.72 12.68
CA LYS A 172 -24.90 -10.53 11.28
C LYS A 172 -25.47 -9.13 11.09
N ILE A 173 -24.82 -8.32 10.27
CA ILE A 173 -25.20 -6.93 10.02
C ILE A 173 -25.22 -6.61 8.53
N MET A 174 -25.88 -5.50 8.17
CA MET A 174 -25.83 -4.93 6.84
C MET A 174 -24.86 -3.77 6.83
N GLN A 175 -23.84 -3.82 5.97
CA GLN A 175 -22.84 -2.77 5.88
C GLN A 175 -22.79 -2.17 4.48
N LYS A 176 -22.73 -0.83 4.41
CA LYS A 176 -22.53 -0.11 3.14
C LYS A 176 -21.03 -0.03 2.81
N PRO A 177 -20.59 -0.56 1.66
CA PRO A 177 -19.20 -0.39 1.22
C PRO A 177 -18.84 1.10 1.03
N PRO A 178 -17.59 1.49 1.31
CA PRO A 178 -17.12 2.84 1.03
C PRO A 178 -16.95 3.05 -0.48
N ILE A 179 -17.02 4.31 -0.93
CA ILE A 179 -16.81 4.68 -2.35
C ILE A 179 -15.41 4.28 -2.81
N TYR A 180 -14.39 4.50 -1.97
CA TYR A 180 -13.01 4.06 -2.22
C TYR A 180 -12.82 2.57 -1.93
N SER A 181 -13.51 1.70 -2.67
CA SER A 181 -13.41 0.24 -2.55
C SER A 181 -13.05 -0.45 -3.86
N ALA A 182 -12.54 -1.68 -3.75
CA ALA A 182 -12.31 -2.55 -4.89
C ALA A 182 -13.61 -3.21 -5.42
N LEU A 183 -14.80 -2.73 -5.07
CA LEU A 183 -16.03 -3.30 -5.62
C LEU A 183 -16.13 -3.03 -7.13
N HIS A 184 -16.55 -4.01 -7.95
CA HIS A 184 -16.79 -3.78 -9.37
C HIS A 184 -18.19 -3.25 -9.62
N VAL A 185 -18.29 -2.21 -10.45
CA VAL A 185 -19.53 -1.61 -10.94
C VAL A 185 -19.36 -1.37 -12.44
N ARG A 186 -20.22 -1.98 -13.27
CA ARG A 186 -20.21 -1.86 -14.74
C ARG A 186 -18.81 -2.03 -15.38
N GLY A 187 -18.03 -2.98 -14.89
CA GLY A 187 -16.70 -3.30 -15.42
C GLY A 187 -15.55 -2.42 -14.93
N LYS A 188 -15.81 -1.38 -14.13
CA LYS A 188 -14.79 -0.57 -13.43
C LYS A 188 -14.82 -0.83 -11.93
N ARG A 189 -13.73 -0.56 -11.22
CA ARG A 189 -13.70 -0.61 -9.74
C ARG A 189 -14.25 0.70 -9.16
N LEU A 190 -14.87 0.65 -7.99
CA LEU A 190 -15.53 1.82 -7.38
C LEU A 190 -14.54 2.96 -7.08
N TYR A 191 -13.33 2.61 -6.63
CA TYR A 191 -12.27 3.60 -6.42
C TYR A 191 -11.82 4.32 -7.71
N GLU A 192 -12.01 3.72 -8.89
CA GLU A 192 -11.64 4.34 -10.18
C GLU A 192 -12.58 5.51 -10.48
N TYR A 193 -13.88 5.34 -10.22
CA TYR A 193 -14.86 6.44 -10.33
C TYR A 193 -14.50 7.61 -9.41
N ALA A 194 -14.14 7.32 -8.15
CA ALA A 194 -13.77 8.35 -7.18
C ALA A 194 -12.55 9.16 -7.63
N ARG A 195 -11.51 8.49 -8.15
CA ARG A 195 -10.28 9.14 -8.65
C ARG A 195 -10.50 9.93 -9.93
N GLU A 196 -11.36 9.45 -10.81
CA GLU A 196 -11.75 10.15 -12.04
C GLU A 196 -12.74 11.30 -11.77
N GLY A 197 -13.17 11.51 -10.52
CA GLY A 197 -14.19 12.52 -10.16
C GLY A 197 -15.57 12.22 -10.73
N LEU A 198 -15.81 10.99 -11.17
CA LEU A 198 -17.06 10.56 -11.80
C LEU A 198 -18.08 10.18 -10.73
N LYS A 199 -19.34 10.60 -10.94
CA LYS A 199 -20.46 10.10 -10.14
C LYS A 199 -20.62 8.61 -10.36
N VAL A 200 -20.69 7.85 -9.27
CA VAL A 200 -20.99 6.42 -9.34
C VAL A 200 -22.37 6.25 -10.00
N PRO A 201 -22.49 5.47 -11.08
CA PRO A 201 -23.72 5.39 -11.88
C PRO A 201 -24.85 4.60 -11.20
N ILE A 202 -24.60 4.08 -10.00
CA ILE A 202 -25.54 3.31 -9.19
C ILE A 202 -25.42 3.73 -7.72
N GLU A 203 -26.51 3.58 -6.99
CA GLU A 203 -26.48 3.69 -5.53
C GLU A 203 -25.79 2.46 -4.91
N ILE A 204 -24.89 2.71 -3.94
CA ILE A 204 -24.18 1.64 -3.24
C ILE A 204 -25.12 1.02 -2.21
N GLN A 205 -25.58 -0.19 -2.51
CA GLN A 205 -26.47 -0.94 -1.62
C GLN A 205 -25.70 -1.61 -0.46
N PRO A 206 -26.27 -1.63 0.77
CA PRO A 206 -25.72 -2.41 1.88
C PRO A 206 -25.62 -3.90 1.56
N ARG A 207 -24.62 -4.57 2.15
CA ARG A 207 -24.36 -6.00 1.95
C ARG A 207 -24.29 -6.73 3.29
N PRO A 208 -24.74 -8.00 3.36
CA PRO A 208 -24.65 -8.78 4.57
C PRO A 208 -23.18 -9.11 4.86
N VAL A 209 -22.78 -8.87 6.10
CA VAL A 209 -21.47 -9.22 6.65
C VAL A 209 -21.68 -9.79 8.06
N GLU A 210 -20.67 -10.48 8.57
CA GLU A 210 -20.72 -11.08 9.91
C GLU A 210 -19.47 -10.71 10.68
N VAL A 211 -19.70 -10.26 11.92
CA VAL A 211 -18.66 -9.90 12.88
C VAL A 211 -18.69 -10.94 13.99
N HIS A 212 -17.72 -11.84 13.97
CA HIS A 212 -17.62 -12.93 14.95
C HIS A 212 -17.09 -12.42 16.30
N GLU A 213 -16.20 -11.44 16.26
CA GLU A 213 -15.53 -10.86 17.42
C GLU A 213 -15.30 -9.37 17.16
N LEU A 214 -15.54 -8.54 18.17
CA LEU A 214 -15.30 -7.10 18.14
C LEU A 214 -15.14 -6.58 19.56
N GLU A 215 -13.93 -6.16 19.91
CA GLU A 215 -13.55 -5.73 21.25
C GLU A 215 -12.71 -4.46 21.23
N ILE A 216 -12.83 -3.66 22.29
CA ILE A 216 -11.91 -2.57 22.59
C ILE A 216 -10.64 -3.17 23.21
N VAL A 217 -9.50 -2.96 22.57
CA VAL A 217 -8.18 -3.37 23.07
C VAL A 217 -7.58 -2.26 23.91
N ASP A 218 -7.56 -1.04 23.39
CA ASP A 218 -6.99 0.12 24.05
C ASP A 218 -7.92 1.32 23.92
N TRP A 219 -7.95 2.14 24.97
CA TRP A 219 -8.62 3.44 24.99
C TRP A 219 -7.56 4.53 25.18
N TYR A 220 -7.65 5.60 24.38
CA TYR A 220 -6.73 6.72 24.45
C TYR A 220 -7.51 8.00 24.72
N GLU A 221 -7.23 8.61 25.87
CA GLU A 221 -7.78 9.91 26.23
C GLU A 221 -7.31 11.01 25.26
N GLY A 222 -8.13 12.05 25.15
CA GLY A 222 -7.78 13.24 24.39
C GLY A 222 -6.42 13.80 24.78
N GLY A 223 -5.55 14.02 23.80
CA GLY A 223 -4.20 14.54 24.01
C GLY A 223 -3.17 13.51 24.48
N SER A 224 -3.54 12.24 24.70
CA SER A 224 -2.60 11.18 25.13
C SER A 224 -1.89 10.46 23.97
N HIS A 225 -2.22 10.77 22.71
CA HIS A 225 -1.73 10.07 21.54
C HIS A 225 -1.22 10.96 20.39
N ALA A 226 -0.44 10.36 19.49
CA ALA A 226 0.22 11.06 18.38
C ALA A 226 -0.63 11.18 17.11
N TRP A 227 -1.76 10.46 16.98
CA TRP A 227 -2.62 10.55 15.79
C TRP A 227 -3.25 11.93 15.63
N ARG A 228 -3.55 12.30 14.38
CA ARG A 228 -4.14 13.58 13.99
C ARG A 228 -5.19 13.35 12.92
N TRP A 229 -6.18 14.23 12.85
CA TRP A 229 -6.97 14.36 11.64
C TRP A 229 -6.06 14.84 10.49
N PRO A 230 -6.34 14.45 9.24
CA PRO A 230 -5.59 14.99 8.11
C PRO A 230 -5.63 16.52 8.16
N ALA A 231 -4.46 17.16 8.11
CA ALA A 231 -4.41 18.58 7.85
C ALA A 231 -5.07 18.81 6.48
N GLU A 232 -5.83 19.91 6.31
CA GLU A 232 -6.03 20.45 4.96
C GLU A 232 -4.64 20.47 4.30
N ARG A 233 -4.48 19.80 3.16
CA ARG A 233 -3.14 19.55 2.61
C ARG A 233 -2.40 20.88 2.54
N GLU A 234 -1.09 20.86 2.81
CA GLU A 234 -0.27 22.08 2.73
C GLU A 234 -0.49 22.84 1.41
N GLU A 235 -0.79 22.13 0.32
CA GLU A 235 -1.21 22.69 -0.98
C GLU A 235 -2.47 23.58 -0.91
N ASP A 236 -3.51 23.16 -0.17
CA ASP A 236 -4.76 23.91 0.02
C ASP A 236 -4.55 25.11 0.96
N ALA A 237 -3.68 24.95 1.97
CA ALA A 237 -3.32 26.02 2.91
C ALA A 237 -2.45 27.10 2.24
N GLU A 238 -1.50 26.71 1.39
CA GLU A 238 -0.68 27.62 0.60
C GLU A 238 -1.51 28.35 -0.45
N GLU A 239 -2.40 27.67 -1.20
CA GLU A 239 -3.27 28.34 -2.18
C GLU A 239 -4.22 29.34 -1.49
N SER A 240 -4.75 28.99 -0.32
CA SER A 240 -5.62 29.85 0.46
C SER A 240 -4.86 31.05 1.06
N ALA A 241 -3.63 30.83 1.55
CA ALA A 241 -2.75 31.90 2.03
C ALA A 241 -2.30 32.84 0.91
N GLU A 242 -2.01 32.32 -0.28
CA GLU A 242 -1.66 33.06 -1.48
C GLU A 242 -2.85 33.91 -1.96
N LYS A 243 -4.07 33.32 -2.02
CA LYS A 243 -5.32 34.06 -2.30
C LYS A 243 -5.56 35.19 -1.31
N LYS A 244 -5.27 34.96 -0.02
CA LYS A 244 -5.43 35.95 1.05
C LYS A 244 -4.40 37.07 0.94
N ARG A 245 -3.13 36.75 0.64
CA ARG A 245 -2.06 37.73 0.33
C ARG A 245 -2.40 38.58 -0.88
N ARG A 246 -2.91 37.96 -1.95
CA ARG A 246 -3.30 38.63 -3.19
C ARG A 246 -4.50 39.58 -3.03
N ARG A 247 -5.40 39.27 -2.09
CA ARG A 247 -6.51 40.16 -1.68
C ARG A 247 -6.05 41.33 -0.82
N LEU A 248 -5.04 41.15 0.03
CA LEU A 248 -4.46 42.25 0.82
C LEU A 248 -3.59 43.18 -0.02
N SER A 249 -2.88 42.67 -1.04
CA SER A 249 -2.05 43.49 -1.92
C SER A 249 -2.84 44.35 -2.90
N SER A 250 -4.13 44.03 -3.15
CA SER A 250 -4.99 44.81 -4.04
C SER A 250 -5.66 46.03 -3.38
N SER A 251 -5.34 46.34 -2.13
CA SER A 251 -5.95 47.44 -1.37
C SER A 251 -5.00 48.60 -1.05
N VAL A 252 -3.84 48.68 -1.71
CA VAL A 252 -2.89 49.79 -1.53
C VAL A 252 -2.63 50.45 -2.88
N GLU A 253 -3.42 51.46 -3.21
CA GLU A 253 -3.12 52.43 -4.27
C GLU A 253 -1.95 53.34 -3.80
N PRO A 254 -0.90 53.56 -4.60
CA PRO A 254 0.23 54.38 -4.21
C PRO A 254 -0.04 55.86 -4.49
N ASN A 255 -0.18 56.66 -3.43
CA ASN A 255 -0.18 58.11 -3.55
C ASN A 255 1.27 58.59 -3.74
N GLN A 256 1.57 59.18 -4.90
CA GLN A 256 2.85 59.81 -5.18
C GLN A 256 2.84 61.24 -4.62
N ASP A 257 3.88 61.62 -3.85
CA ASP A 257 4.38 62.99 -3.87
C ASP A 257 5.83 63.12 -3.39
N LYS A 258 6.47 64.19 -3.89
CA LYS A 258 7.90 64.46 -4.07
C LYS A 258 8.68 64.93 -2.83
N ALA A 259 9.99 64.62 -2.89
CA ALA A 259 11.22 65.37 -2.51
C ALA A 259 11.12 66.53 -1.48
N THR A 260 11.96 66.63 -0.45
CA THR A 260 13.41 66.99 -0.51
C THR A 260 13.99 67.07 0.93
N GLY A 261 15.31 66.87 1.09
CA GLY A 261 16.15 67.72 1.97
C GLY A 261 16.44 67.34 3.45
N SER A 262 17.71 66.95 3.67
CA SER A 262 18.62 67.27 4.81
C SER A 262 18.33 66.85 6.28
N ALA A 263 19.26 66.02 6.80
CA ALA A 263 19.95 65.98 8.12
C ALA A 263 19.47 66.96 9.24
N GLU A 264 19.31 66.59 10.53
CA GLU A 264 20.29 66.00 11.47
C GLU A 264 19.63 65.57 12.83
N THR A 265 20.28 64.63 13.53
CA THR A 265 20.37 64.38 15.01
C THR A 265 19.12 64.14 15.89
N GLY A 266 19.15 63.00 16.64
CA GLY A 266 18.41 62.83 17.91
C GLY A 266 17.97 61.39 18.22
N GLU A 267 18.80 60.69 19.01
CA GLU A 267 18.57 59.50 19.87
C GLU A 267 17.12 58.97 20.06
N LEU A 268 16.92 57.64 19.98
CA LEU A 268 16.94 56.68 21.12
C LEU A 268 16.41 55.28 20.67
N GLU A 269 16.87 54.25 21.38
CA GLU A 269 16.34 52.87 21.47
C GLU A 269 16.75 51.82 20.41
N THR A 270 17.79 51.07 20.80
CA THR A 270 18.09 49.71 20.33
C THR A 270 16.92 48.76 20.59
N VAL A 271 16.07 48.55 19.58
CA VAL A 271 15.21 47.37 19.51
C VAL A 271 16.08 46.21 19.03
N GLN A 272 16.41 45.31 19.95
CA GLN A 272 16.98 44.01 19.62
C GLN A 272 16.02 43.30 18.67
N SER A 273 16.46 43.08 17.43
CA SER A 273 15.79 42.18 16.50
C SER A 273 15.97 40.76 17.00
N GLU A 274 15.10 40.31 17.91
CA GLU A 274 14.89 38.88 18.08
C GLU A 274 14.32 38.37 16.77
N GLY A 275 15.19 37.71 16.00
CA GLY A 275 14.80 36.95 14.83
C GLY A 275 13.72 35.97 15.27
N ASN A 276 12.49 36.23 14.83
CA ASN A 276 11.41 35.27 14.94
C ASN A 276 11.70 34.17 13.90
N LEU A 277 12.66 33.30 14.23
CA LEU A 277 12.78 32.00 13.59
C LEU A 277 11.39 31.36 13.65
N PRO A 278 10.86 30.83 12.53
CA PRO A 278 9.60 30.11 12.59
C PRO A 278 9.75 29.00 13.64
N LYS A 279 9.02 29.13 14.75
CA LYS A 279 8.92 28.07 15.76
C LYS A 279 8.59 26.79 15.00
N ALA A 280 9.44 25.78 15.18
CA ALA A 280 9.11 24.41 14.77
C ALA A 280 7.68 24.12 15.21
N PRO A 281 6.82 23.54 14.35
CA PRO A 281 5.40 23.39 14.65
C PRO A 281 5.27 22.70 16.00
N SER A 282 4.66 23.38 16.97
CA SER A 282 4.38 22.78 18.26
C SER A 282 3.48 21.58 18.01
N ILE A 283 4.04 20.37 18.18
CA ILE A 283 3.35 19.11 17.92
C ILE A 283 2.35 18.87 19.05
N THR A 284 1.29 19.66 19.11
CA THR A 284 0.25 19.50 20.12
C THR A 284 -0.52 18.22 19.80
N PRO A 285 -0.62 17.26 20.74
CA PRO A 285 -1.49 16.08 20.66
C PRO A 285 -2.90 16.42 20.18
N CYS A 286 -3.53 15.53 19.39
CA CYS A 286 -4.93 15.71 19.02
C CYS A 286 -5.77 15.66 20.29
N PRO A 287 -6.63 16.65 20.55
CA PRO A 287 -7.45 16.70 21.76
C PRO A 287 -8.60 15.67 21.76
N ALA A 288 -8.91 15.06 20.62
CA ALA A 288 -9.97 14.06 20.54
C ALA A 288 -9.51 12.69 21.04
N PRO A 289 -10.42 11.88 21.62
CA PRO A 289 -10.08 10.52 22.03
C PRO A 289 -9.90 9.60 20.81
N ALA A 290 -9.22 8.48 21.03
CA ALA A 290 -9.08 7.41 20.06
C ALA A 290 -9.31 6.04 20.73
N VAL A 291 -9.70 5.05 19.93
CA VAL A 291 -9.91 3.68 20.40
C VAL A 291 -9.22 2.69 19.47
N ARG A 292 -8.53 1.70 20.04
CA ARG A 292 -8.05 0.53 19.31
C ARG A 292 -9.07 -0.59 19.41
N LEU A 293 -9.47 -1.12 18.25
CA LEU A 293 -10.40 -2.23 18.14
C LEU A 293 -9.68 -3.44 17.56
N ARG A 294 -9.99 -4.62 18.11
CA ARG A 294 -9.68 -5.91 17.49
C ARG A 294 -10.97 -6.55 17.03
N MET A 295 -10.93 -7.17 15.86
CA MET A 295 -12.11 -7.82 15.30
C MET A 295 -11.77 -9.03 14.46
N THR A 296 -12.71 -9.98 14.41
CA THR A 296 -12.73 -11.11 13.48
C THR A 296 -14.00 -11.06 12.66
N VAL A 297 -13.88 -10.96 11.34
CA VAL A 297 -14.98 -10.67 10.42
C VAL A 297 -15.00 -11.62 9.23
N SER A 298 -16.17 -11.79 8.62
CA SER A 298 -16.36 -12.53 7.40
C SER A 298 -15.86 -11.76 6.17
N SER A 299 -15.93 -12.39 4.99
CA SER A 299 -15.54 -11.75 3.72
C SER A 299 -16.45 -10.57 3.37
N GLY A 300 -15.87 -9.50 2.83
CA GLY A 300 -16.61 -8.34 2.36
C GLY A 300 -16.86 -7.26 3.41
N PHE A 301 -16.42 -7.47 4.65
CA PHE A 301 -16.42 -6.45 5.70
C PHE A 301 -15.39 -5.35 5.42
N TYR A 302 -15.81 -4.09 5.57
CA TYR A 302 -15.00 -2.88 5.41
C TYR A 302 -14.75 -2.23 6.78
N VAL A 303 -13.52 -2.33 7.27
CA VAL A 303 -13.13 -1.73 8.56
C VAL A 303 -13.27 -0.21 8.53
N ARG A 304 -12.97 0.43 7.40
CA ARG A 304 -13.19 1.87 7.19
C ARG A 304 -14.66 2.29 7.37
N SER A 305 -15.60 1.51 6.84
CA SER A 305 -17.03 1.77 7.05
C SER A 305 -17.40 1.63 8.52
N LEU A 306 -16.93 0.59 9.21
CA LEU A 306 -17.14 0.45 10.67
C LEU A 306 -16.65 1.69 11.43
N CYS A 307 -15.45 2.19 11.11
CA CYS A 307 -14.89 3.37 11.79
C CYS A 307 -15.78 4.61 11.57
N HIS A 308 -16.22 4.83 10.33
CA HIS A 308 -17.13 5.93 9.99
C HIS A 308 -18.48 5.83 10.71
N ASP A 309 -19.11 4.66 10.63
CA ASP A 309 -20.42 4.39 11.20
C ASP A 309 -20.38 4.48 12.73
N LEU A 310 -19.31 4.00 13.36
CA LEU A 310 -19.10 4.10 14.81
C LEU A 310 -19.05 5.57 15.27
N GLY A 311 -18.38 6.43 14.50
CA GLY A 311 -18.37 7.87 14.77
C GLY A 311 -19.79 8.46 14.79
N GLN A 312 -20.63 8.08 13.82
CA GLN A 312 -22.03 8.50 13.78
C GLN A 312 -22.84 7.94 14.95
N ALA A 313 -22.65 6.67 15.31
CA ALA A 313 -23.37 6.00 16.38
C ALA A 313 -23.12 6.62 17.77
N VAL A 314 -21.95 7.22 17.99
CA VAL A 314 -21.65 7.96 19.22
C VAL A 314 -22.00 9.45 19.14
N ASP A 315 -22.81 9.84 18.15
CA ASP A 315 -23.23 11.22 17.88
C ASP A 315 -22.04 12.17 17.62
N SER A 316 -21.01 11.68 16.93
CA SER A 316 -19.85 12.45 16.48
C SER A 316 -19.53 12.10 15.03
N LEU A 317 -18.25 12.15 14.67
CA LEU A 317 -17.67 11.64 13.44
C LEU A 317 -16.39 10.89 13.78
N ALA A 318 -15.89 10.08 12.85
CA ALA A 318 -14.61 9.39 13.04
C ALA A 318 -13.95 9.03 11.71
N CYS A 319 -12.63 8.84 11.78
CA CYS A 319 -11.82 8.30 10.69
C CYS A 319 -10.87 7.21 11.22
N MET A 320 -10.53 6.27 10.34
CA MET A 320 -9.55 5.22 10.63
C MET A 320 -8.13 5.77 10.51
N VAL A 321 -7.28 5.57 11.52
CA VAL A 321 -5.88 6.08 11.51
C VAL A 321 -4.82 5.01 11.29
N SER A 322 -5.14 3.76 11.57
CA SER A 322 -4.23 2.62 11.31
C SER A 322 -5.04 1.36 11.12
N LEU A 323 -4.58 0.47 10.24
CA LEU A 323 -5.21 -0.83 10.01
C LEU A 323 -4.16 -1.90 9.81
N VAL A 324 -4.23 -2.96 10.61
CA VAL A 324 -3.37 -4.14 10.49
C VAL A 324 -4.24 -5.36 10.29
N ARG A 325 -4.08 -6.09 9.19
CA ARG A 325 -4.69 -7.41 9.03
C ARG A 325 -3.81 -8.46 9.70
N THR A 326 -4.14 -8.84 10.92
CA THR A 326 -3.35 -9.78 11.73
C THR A 326 -3.51 -11.23 11.28
N ARG A 327 -4.66 -11.58 10.67
CA ARG A 327 -4.94 -12.92 10.15
C ARG A 327 -5.80 -12.89 8.89
N GLN A 328 -5.56 -13.81 7.96
CA GLN A 328 -6.49 -14.16 6.88
C GLN A 328 -6.48 -15.68 6.67
N GLY A 329 -7.62 -16.34 6.94
CA GLY A 329 -7.71 -17.79 6.90
C GLY A 329 -6.66 -18.43 7.82
N ASP A 330 -5.84 -19.32 7.26
CA ASP A 330 -4.77 -20.03 7.98
C ASP A 330 -3.47 -19.20 8.15
N PHE A 331 -3.39 -18.00 7.56
CA PHE A 331 -2.20 -17.15 7.60
C PHE A 331 -2.30 -16.11 8.71
N GLN A 332 -1.29 -16.04 9.58
CA GLN A 332 -1.25 -15.17 10.76
C GLN A 332 0.14 -14.52 10.91
N LEU A 333 0.16 -13.22 11.22
CA LEU A 333 1.40 -12.50 11.52
C LEU A 333 2.20 -13.18 12.64
N GLY A 334 3.53 -13.16 12.51
CA GLY A 334 4.45 -13.80 13.45
C GLY A 334 4.51 -15.33 13.40
N ARG A 335 3.68 -15.99 12.57
CA ARG A 335 3.64 -17.46 12.48
C ARG A 335 4.06 -17.99 11.12
N ASN A 336 3.34 -17.64 10.06
CA ASN A 336 3.49 -18.22 8.73
C ASN A 336 3.35 -17.17 7.62
N VAL A 337 3.86 -15.98 7.91
CA VAL A 337 3.82 -14.80 7.05
C VAL A 337 5.23 -14.26 6.99
N LEU A 338 5.75 -14.08 5.78
CA LEU A 338 7.09 -13.56 5.54
C LEU A 338 7.13 -12.07 5.86
N SER A 339 8.08 -11.61 6.68
CA SER A 339 8.26 -10.17 6.89
C SER A 339 8.70 -9.50 5.59
N TYR A 340 8.23 -8.28 5.33
CA TYR A 340 8.71 -7.54 4.17
C TYR A 340 10.21 -7.24 4.25
N ASP A 341 10.74 -7.04 5.47
CA ASP A 341 12.17 -6.78 5.68
C ASP A 341 13.03 -7.99 5.33
N ASP A 342 12.50 -9.21 5.45
CA ASP A 342 13.20 -10.43 5.05
C ASP A 342 13.47 -10.44 3.53
N LEU A 343 12.58 -9.82 2.74
CA LEU A 343 12.78 -9.69 1.30
C LEU A 343 13.89 -8.71 0.94
N CYS A 344 14.33 -7.84 1.85
CA CYS A 344 15.46 -6.94 1.66
C CYS A 344 16.82 -7.66 1.79
N GLN A 345 16.83 -8.89 2.32
CA GLN A 345 18.04 -9.68 2.50
C GLN A 345 18.48 -10.36 1.18
N ASP A 346 19.59 -11.11 1.23
CA ASP A 346 20.09 -11.90 0.10
C ASP A 346 19.16 -13.08 -0.26
N GLU A 347 19.21 -13.51 -1.52
CA GLU A 347 18.42 -14.65 -2.01
C GLU A 347 18.67 -15.94 -1.22
N ASP A 348 19.88 -16.15 -0.71
CA ASP A 348 20.20 -17.32 0.10
C ASP A 348 19.41 -17.39 1.43
N ILE A 349 18.80 -16.28 1.84
CA ILE A 349 17.95 -16.17 3.02
C ILE A 349 16.47 -16.16 2.60
N TRP A 350 16.03 -15.13 1.87
CA TRP A 350 14.61 -15.00 1.53
C TRP A 350 14.13 -16.13 0.61
N GLY A 351 15.00 -16.62 -0.28
CA GLY A 351 14.68 -17.69 -1.22
C GLY A 351 14.36 -18.99 -0.50
N LYS A 352 15.14 -19.35 0.53
CA LYS A 352 14.88 -20.54 1.36
C LYS A 352 13.57 -20.43 2.13
N GLN A 353 13.25 -19.25 2.65
CA GLN A 353 11.99 -19.01 3.38
C GLN A 353 10.79 -19.15 2.43
N VAL A 354 10.83 -18.48 1.28
CA VAL A 354 9.77 -18.55 0.26
C VAL A 354 9.60 -19.98 -0.25
N GLU A 355 10.69 -20.66 -0.58
CA GLU A 355 10.66 -22.06 -1.00
C GLU A 355 10.04 -22.96 0.07
N GLY A 356 10.46 -22.81 1.33
CA GLY A 356 9.90 -23.56 2.46
C GLY A 356 8.40 -23.33 2.63
N MET A 357 7.94 -22.08 2.53
CA MET A 357 6.51 -21.75 2.62
C MET A 357 5.70 -22.38 1.47
N LEU A 358 6.20 -22.31 0.24
CA LEU A 358 5.53 -22.89 -0.92
C LEU A 358 5.46 -24.43 -0.83
N ARG A 359 6.55 -25.09 -0.41
CA ARG A 359 6.60 -26.54 -0.20
C ARG A 359 5.66 -27.00 0.91
N ALA A 360 5.72 -26.35 2.07
CA ALA A 360 4.83 -26.65 3.20
C ALA A 360 3.35 -26.48 2.82
N TRP A 361 3.02 -25.46 2.02
CA TRP A 361 1.66 -25.29 1.52
C TRP A 361 1.24 -26.44 0.59
N ASN A 362 2.10 -26.87 -0.35
CA ASN A 362 1.82 -27.98 -1.26
C ASN A 362 1.61 -29.30 -0.52
N GLU A 363 2.46 -29.62 0.46
CA GLU A 363 2.35 -30.81 1.31
C GLU A 363 1.00 -30.83 2.05
N LYS A 364 0.60 -29.69 2.62
CA LYS A 364 -0.69 -29.55 3.30
C LYS A 364 -1.88 -29.80 2.36
N GLN A 365 -1.80 -29.41 1.09
CA GLN A 365 -2.88 -29.69 0.13
C GLN A 365 -2.95 -31.17 -0.26
N GLN A 366 -1.79 -31.82 -0.43
CA GLN A 366 -1.75 -33.26 -0.75
C GLN A 366 -2.30 -34.11 0.39
N GLY A 367 -1.96 -33.77 1.64
CA GLY A 367 -2.51 -34.44 2.82
C GLY A 367 -4.04 -34.33 2.92
N LYS A 368 -4.62 -33.20 2.51
CA LYS A 368 -6.09 -33.00 2.45
C LYS A 368 -6.77 -33.74 1.29
N ALA A 369 -6.04 -34.13 0.27
CA ALA A 369 -6.59 -34.85 -0.90
C ALA A 369 -6.56 -36.38 -0.71
N CYS A 370 -5.73 -36.89 0.20
CA CYS A 370 -5.64 -38.31 0.55
C CYS A 370 -6.48 -38.71 1.78
N SER A 371 -7.05 -37.73 2.50
CA SER A 371 -8.01 -37.89 3.60
C SER A 371 -9.42 -37.63 3.12
#